data_AF-A0A7X9HPH1-F1
#
_entry.id   AF-A0A7X9HPH1-F1
#
_cell.length_a   1.000
_cell.length_b   1.000
_cell.length_c   1.000
_cell.angle_alpha   90.00
_cell.angle_beta   90.00
_cell.angle_gamma   90.00
#
_symmetry.space_group_name_H-M   'P 1'
#
loop_
_entity.id
_entity.type
_entity.pdbx_description
1 polymer ?
#
loop_
_entity_poly.entity_id
_entity_poly.type
_entity_poly.pdbx_seq_one_letter_code
_entity_poly.pdbx_strand_id
1 'polypeptide(L)'
;MRAMCLLASLAAAALFAACDVWGTSSQLLPGDGATADGEPDGGGDNSHDAGHDGGFDGGFDGGPDTNPDGGDMTGCALTQTSFADLALSLGTSQPSALAAGEFGGSGTTPDLAVGFPLEKKITAYVDLSLDSSVSYETSFTSDFSESPQALAVIEIPGSTGEDDLVVLTIPSQSGQPLHVIALENSGSSSFNTVDTLTSGQISQPNVTYNLGVGKFSGDSYPDIIATCSNRCSQAGIFPWDQDLRSFADIVSIAPGNPVDALTVADLNHDGQDDVVVGDSQMSMNTYLRYGIANGGAGVFGWNTIAEIGSSNWVREIAVADFDGDGVADVAAVVVVSNEFQLWSYRGTSSGGGFTGFSSSHATIGLGTGFSLVRLRKGDFNRDGKPDLAVLTATSPSPSSVHLLINRYFGSGIVFQDTLTVPVCSGDTSGKDLVVHDFDGNGADDLAVACVGTENTINFLRNDCQ
;
A
#
# COMPACT_ATOMS: atom_id res chain seq x y z
N MET A 1 -4.09 -51.69 26.86
CA MET A 1 -4.89 -52.30 27.95
C MET A 1 -4.64 -51.51 29.23
N ARG A 2 -5.69 -50.84 29.74
CA ARG A 2 -5.94 -50.34 31.13
C ARG A 2 -4.95 -49.31 31.71
N ALA A 3 -5.31 -48.03 31.92
CA ALA A 3 -6.25 -47.45 32.93
C ALA A 3 -5.70 -47.59 34.37
N MET A 4 -5.57 -46.57 35.23
CA MET A 4 -6.53 -45.64 35.88
C MET A 4 -5.65 -44.61 36.67
N CYS A 5 -5.84 -43.28 36.77
CA CYS A 5 -6.95 -42.41 37.21
C CYS A 5 -7.52 -42.70 38.62
N LEU A 6 -7.37 -41.76 39.57
CA LEU A 6 -8.44 -40.96 40.23
C LEU A 6 -8.24 -40.67 41.75
N LEU A 7 -8.87 -39.55 42.18
CA LEU A 7 -9.23 -39.04 43.52
C LEU A 7 -8.28 -37.95 44.07
N ALA A 8 -8.57 -36.63 44.04
CA ALA A 8 -9.74 -35.81 44.42
C ALA A 8 -9.97 -35.65 45.94
N SER A 9 -9.90 -34.40 46.45
CA SER A 9 -11.07 -33.60 46.87
C SER A 9 -10.89 -32.69 48.12
N LEU A 10 -11.54 -31.50 48.06
CA LEU A 10 -12.09 -30.60 49.10
C LEU A 10 -11.14 -29.88 50.10
N ALA A 11 -11.40 -28.67 50.64
CA ALA A 11 -12.26 -27.51 50.36
C ALA A 11 -12.11 -26.47 51.51
N ALA A 12 -12.55 -25.22 51.26
CA ALA A 12 -13.04 -24.17 52.19
C ALA A 12 -12.02 -23.33 53.00
N ALA A 13 -11.89 -22.00 52.74
CA ALA A 13 -12.72 -20.84 53.21
C ALA A 13 -12.21 -20.30 54.57
N ALA A 14 -12.18 -19.03 54.97
CA ALA A 14 -12.54 -17.67 54.49
C ALA A 14 -11.62 -16.69 55.31
N LEU A 15 -11.54 -15.36 55.16
CA LEU A 15 -12.59 -14.36 55.41
C LEU A 15 -12.02 -12.91 55.22
N PHE A 16 -12.78 -12.08 54.48
CA PHE A 16 -13.07 -10.63 54.55
C PHE A 16 -12.18 -9.59 55.26
N ALA A 17 -12.02 -8.45 54.58
CA ALA A 17 -12.59 -7.16 55.03
C ALA A 17 -12.79 -6.19 53.84
N ALA A 18 -13.95 -5.55 53.81
CA ALA A 18 -14.44 -4.60 52.80
C ALA A 18 -14.57 -3.19 53.40
N CYS A 19 -14.61 -2.15 52.55
CA CYS A 19 -15.49 -1.00 52.77
C CYS A 19 -15.70 -0.20 51.47
N ASP A 20 -16.93 -0.25 50.96
CA ASP A 20 -17.55 0.70 50.03
C ASP A 20 -18.15 1.87 50.82
N VAL A 21 -18.22 3.06 50.22
CA VAL A 21 -19.29 4.05 50.49
C VAL A 21 -19.67 4.75 49.17
N TRP A 22 -20.97 4.68 48.85
CA TRP A 22 -21.67 5.50 47.84
C TRP A 22 -22.22 6.80 48.45
N GLY A 23 -22.40 7.86 47.65
CA GLY A 23 -23.44 8.87 47.96
C GLY A 23 -23.35 10.28 47.34
N THR A 24 -24.05 10.46 46.20
CA THR A 24 -24.99 11.57 45.84
C THR A 24 -24.58 13.05 45.67
N SER A 25 -25.03 13.62 44.53
CA SER A 25 -25.83 14.87 44.36
C SER A 25 -25.20 16.15 43.76
N SER A 26 -25.81 16.58 42.63
CA SER A 26 -26.22 17.94 42.20
C SER A 26 -25.23 19.06 41.85
N GLN A 27 -25.33 19.49 40.58
CA GLN A 27 -25.33 20.85 39.97
C GLN A 27 -24.51 22.01 40.60
N LEU A 28 -23.80 22.76 39.74
CA LEU A 28 -24.00 24.20 39.45
C LEU A 28 -22.95 24.73 38.44
N LEU A 29 -23.41 25.40 37.37
CA LEU A 29 -22.68 26.43 36.60
C LEU A 29 -22.72 27.77 37.38
N PRO A 30 -21.76 28.68 37.17
CA PRO A 30 -21.86 29.76 36.17
C PRO A 30 -20.51 30.00 35.44
N GLY A 31 -20.36 30.70 34.31
CA GLY A 31 -21.10 31.80 33.69
C GLY A 31 -20.22 33.06 33.62
N ASP A 32 -19.96 33.53 32.38
CA ASP A 32 -19.47 34.85 31.94
C ASP A 32 -18.00 35.23 32.22
N GLY A 33 -17.22 35.86 31.33
CA GLY A 33 -17.43 36.49 30.03
C GLY A 33 -16.35 37.59 29.86
N ALA A 34 -15.84 37.83 28.64
CA ALA A 34 -15.36 39.14 28.17
C ALA A 34 -14.80 39.07 26.74
N THR A 35 -15.17 40.12 26.00
CA THR A 35 -14.99 40.42 24.57
C THR A 35 -13.75 41.27 24.27
N ALA A 36 -13.41 41.31 22.97
CA ALA A 36 -13.04 42.49 22.17
C ALA A 36 -11.57 42.65 21.70
N ASP A 37 -11.47 42.60 20.35
CA ASP A 37 -10.81 43.53 19.42
C ASP A 37 -9.29 43.69 19.37
N GLY A 38 -8.74 43.52 18.14
CA GLY A 38 -7.51 44.19 17.71
C GLY A 38 -6.70 43.46 16.63
N GLU A 39 -7.06 43.63 15.36
CA GLU A 39 -6.14 43.55 14.20
C GLU A 39 -5.04 44.66 14.31
N PRO A 40 -3.84 44.54 13.70
CA PRO A 40 -3.73 44.54 12.23
C PRO A 40 -2.57 43.75 11.57
N ASP A 41 -2.81 43.40 10.29
CA ASP A 41 -1.95 43.34 9.10
C ASP A 41 -0.43 43.07 9.16
N GLY A 42 -0.04 42.15 8.27
CA GLY A 42 1.26 42.05 7.59
C GLY A 42 1.86 40.64 7.72
N GLY A 43 2.14 39.87 6.68
CA GLY A 43 2.13 40.07 5.23
C GLY A 43 3.04 38.99 4.64
N GLY A 44 2.57 38.31 3.58
CA GLY A 44 3.35 37.39 2.73
C GLY A 44 3.69 36.03 3.34
N ASP A 45 3.23 34.95 2.71
CA ASP A 45 4.14 34.04 1.99
C ASP A 45 3.34 33.01 1.18
N ASN A 46 4.05 32.41 0.23
CA ASN A 46 3.65 31.61 -0.92
C ASN A 46 2.83 30.36 -0.59
N SER A 47 1.72 30.17 -1.32
CA SER A 47 1.08 28.88 -1.48
C SER A 47 1.80 28.11 -2.58
N HIS A 48 2.73 27.23 -2.19
CA HIS A 48 3.19 26.13 -3.02
C HIS A 48 2.49 24.86 -2.53
N ASP A 49 1.65 24.36 -3.43
CA ASP A 49 0.89 23.12 -3.40
C ASP A 49 1.90 21.95 -3.42
N ALA A 50 1.85 21.09 -2.41
CA ALA A 50 2.71 19.90 -2.29
C ALA A 50 1.83 18.66 -2.38
N GLY A 51 2.26 17.72 -3.23
CA GLY A 51 1.52 16.56 -3.71
C GLY A 51 0.80 15.78 -2.60
N HIS A 52 -0.51 15.63 -2.80
CA HIS A 52 -1.29 14.56 -2.20
C HIS A 52 -1.40 13.42 -3.21
N ASP A 53 -0.91 12.26 -2.79
CA ASP A 53 -1.61 10.99 -2.95
C ASP A 53 -3.08 11.18 -3.32
N GLY A 54 -3.39 10.88 -4.59
CA GLY A 54 -4.70 11.11 -5.21
C GLY A 54 -5.87 10.53 -4.40
N GLY A 55 -6.46 11.38 -3.59
CA GLY A 55 -7.77 11.28 -2.98
C GLY A 55 -8.57 12.53 -3.33
N PHE A 56 -9.66 12.32 -4.05
CA PHE A 56 -10.60 13.29 -4.63
C PHE A 56 -11.15 14.37 -3.65
N ASP A 57 -11.31 15.62 -4.13
CA ASP A 57 -12.55 16.43 -3.98
C ASP A 57 -12.59 17.62 -4.98
N GLY A 58 -13.78 17.91 -5.53
CA GLY A 58 -14.09 19.24 -6.01
C GLY A 58 -15.19 19.38 -7.07
N GLY A 59 -16.47 19.26 -6.69
CA GLY A 59 -17.52 20.14 -7.25
C GLY A 59 -18.72 19.51 -7.96
N PHE A 60 -19.74 19.16 -7.17
CA PHE A 60 -21.14 19.12 -7.61
C PHE A 60 -21.63 20.53 -8.00
N ASP A 61 -22.13 20.69 -9.24
CA ASP A 61 -23.22 21.64 -9.53
C ASP A 61 -24.51 20.84 -9.73
N GLY A 62 -25.57 21.26 -9.04
CA GLY A 62 -26.83 20.55 -8.93
C GLY A 62 -27.75 20.82 -10.12
N GLY A 63 -28.14 19.75 -10.81
CA GLY A 63 -29.35 19.67 -11.63
C GLY A 63 -29.94 18.26 -11.49
N PRO A 64 -31.27 18.09 -11.39
CA PRO A 64 -31.87 16.80 -11.04
C PRO A 64 -31.99 15.94 -12.29
N ASP A 65 -31.00 15.09 -12.56
CA ASP A 65 -31.23 13.97 -13.49
C ASP A 65 -31.74 12.77 -12.71
N THR A 66 -33.07 12.68 -12.69
CA THR A 66 -33.79 11.46 -12.35
C THR A 66 -33.53 10.43 -13.46
N ASN A 67 -32.59 9.51 -13.24
CA ASN A 67 -32.63 8.24 -13.95
C ASN A 67 -32.52 7.08 -12.95
N PRO A 68 -33.65 6.53 -12.49
CA PRO A 68 -33.67 5.31 -11.72
C PRO A 68 -33.53 4.13 -12.71
N ASP A 69 -32.50 3.32 -12.48
CA ASP A 69 -32.26 2.00 -13.07
C ASP A 69 -31.69 1.93 -14.51
N GLY A 70 -30.38 1.68 -14.62
CA GLY A 70 -29.83 0.82 -15.68
C GLY A 70 -28.62 1.33 -16.46
N GLY A 71 -27.44 0.76 -16.18
CA GLY A 71 -26.36 0.56 -17.16
C GLY A 71 -25.29 1.65 -17.21
N ASP A 72 -24.49 1.77 -16.16
CA ASP A 72 -23.22 2.48 -16.23
C ASP A 72 -22.16 1.58 -16.91
N MET A 73 -22.23 1.53 -18.24
CA MET A 73 -21.17 1.03 -19.13
C MET A 73 -20.56 2.22 -19.86
N THR A 74 -19.96 3.15 -19.11
CA THR A 74 -19.31 4.33 -19.69
C THR A 74 -17.83 4.11 -19.99
N GLY A 75 -17.20 3.09 -19.40
CA GLY A 75 -15.82 2.70 -19.71
C GLY A 75 -15.63 1.91 -21.02
N CYS A 76 -14.39 1.88 -21.50
CA CYS A 76 -14.01 1.17 -22.72
C CYS A 76 -13.96 -0.36 -22.51
N ALA A 77 -14.09 -1.13 -23.59
CA ALA A 77 -13.89 -2.57 -23.54
C ALA A 77 -12.40 -2.90 -23.75
N LEU A 78 -11.78 -3.50 -22.73
CA LEU A 78 -10.38 -3.89 -22.80
C LEU A 78 -10.18 -5.20 -23.57
N THR A 79 -9.17 -5.20 -24.43
CA THR A 79 -8.70 -6.35 -25.20
C THR A 79 -7.18 -6.37 -25.19
N GLN A 80 -6.54 -7.46 -25.66
CA GLN A 80 -5.07 -7.47 -25.77
C GLN A 80 -4.54 -6.36 -26.68
N THR A 81 -5.32 -5.92 -27.68
CA THR A 81 -4.93 -4.81 -28.56
C THR A 81 -5.15 -3.43 -27.95
N SER A 82 -5.79 -3.35 -26.78
CA SER A 82 -5.86 -2.11 -26.00
C SER A 82 -4.52 -1.75 -25.38
N PHE A 83 -3.57 -2.69 -25.34
CA PHE A 83 -2.24 -2.47 -24.77
C PHE A 83 -1.16 -2.50 -25.85
N ALA A 84 -0.39 -1.42 -25.95
CA ALA A 84 0.87 -1.43 -26.69
C ALA A 84 1.99 -1.91 -25.75
N ASP A 85 2.70 -2.97 -26.16
CA ASP A 85 3.87 -3.48 -25.42
C ASP A 85 5.12 -2.71 -25.86
N LEU A 86 5.61 -1.86 -24.97
CA LEU A 86 6.83 -1.07 -25.15
C LEU A 86 7.85 -1.53 -24.10
N ALA A 87 9.14 -1.47 -24.42
CA ALA A 87 10.17 -1.90 -23.47
C ALA A 87 11.33 -0.90 -23.37
N LEU A 88 11.69 -0.58 -22.12
CA LEU A 88 12.95 0.08 -21.79
C LEU A 88 14.01 -1.00 -21.54
N SER A 89 15.05 -1.05 -22.38
CA SER A 89 16.16 -1.99 -22.18
C SER A 89 17.08 -1.54 -21.05
N LEU A 90 17.35 -2.44 -20.11
CA LEU A 90 18.26 -2.23 -18.98
C LEU A 90 19.58 -2.99 -19.17
N GLY A 91 19.75 -3.66 -20.32
CA GLY A 91 20.89 -4.52 -20.60
C GLY A 91 21.03 -5.62 -19.55
N THR A 92 22.16 -5.63 -18.85
CA THR A 92 22.47 -6.64 -17.83
C THR A 92 22.01 -6.25 -16.42
N SER A 93 21.50 -5.03 -16.22
CA SER A 93 21.12 -4.57 -14.89
C SER A 93 19.76 -5.12 -14.47
N GLN A 94 19.70 -5.74 -13.29
CA GLN A 94 18.52 -6.49 -12.84
C GLN A 94 17.59 -5.60 -12.01
N PRO A 95 16.43 -5.18 -12.55
CA PRO A 95 15.44 -4.45 -11.77
C PRO A 95 14.78 -5.37 -10.73
N SER A 96 14.43 -4.83 -9.56
CA SER A 96 13.69 -5.59 -8.54
C SER A 96 12.50 -4.88 -7.93
N ALA A 97 12.52 -3.55 -7.92
CA ALA A 97 11.51 -2.70 -7.29
C ALA A 97 11.28 -1.47 -8.16
N LEU A 98 10.03 -1.05 -8.23
CA LEU A 98 9.58 0.09 -9.02
C LEU A 98 8.80 1.07 -8.14
N ALA A 99 8.93 2.36 -8.43
CA ALA A 99 8.07 3.41 -7.88
C ALA A 99 7.82 4.45 -8.97
N ALA A 100 6.58 4.90 -9.10
CA ALA A 100 6.18 5.96 -10.02
C ALA A 100 5.83 7.21 -9.21
N GLY A 101 6.28 8.37 -9.67
CA GLY A 101 6.11 9.67 -9.02
C GLY A 101 6.69 10.78 -9.88
N GLU A 102 6.55 12.04 -9.47
CA GLU A 102 7.05 13.21 -10.19
C GLU A 102 8.45 13.60 -9.70
N PHE A 103 9.50 13.08 -10.34
CA PHE A 103 10.89 13.33 -9.92
C PHE A 103 11.56 14.50 -10.66
N GLY A 104 10.96 14.97 -11.77
CA GLY A 104 11.53 15.97 -12.68
C GLY A 104 10.86 17.35 -12.71
N GLY A 105 9.65 17.49 -12.16
CA GLY A 105 8.94 18.77 -12.11
C GLY A 105 8.21 19.20 -13.37
N SER A 106 8.02 18.31 -14.33
CA SER A 106 7.19 18.61 -15.51
C SER A 106 5.71 18.65 -15.16
N GLY A 107 5.27 17.82 -14.20
CA GLY A 107 3.90 17.74 -13.71
C GLY A 107 2.90 17.29 -14.78
N THR A 108 3.36 16.59 -15.82
CA THR A 108 2.52 16.16 -16.94
C THR A 108 2.28 14.66 -16.98
N THR A 109 3.29 13.87 -16.61
CA THR A 109 3.28 12.40 -16.63
C THR A 109 4.28 11.91 -15.60
N PRO A 110 3.96 10.83 -14.87
CA PRO A 110 4.84 10.26 -13.86
C PRO A 110 6.17 9.80 -14.42
N ASP A 111 7.21 9.96 -13.61
CA ASP A 111 8.52 9.39 -13.79
C ASP A 111 8.59 7.96 -13.21
N LEU A 112 9.72 7.28 -13.42
CA LEU A 112 9.94 5.93 -12.88
C LEU A 112 11.27 5.80 -12.17
N ALA A 113 11.23 5.47 -10.88
CA ALA A 113 12.37 5.02 -10.11
C ALA A 113 12.50 3.50 -10.15
N VAL A 114 13.71 3.00 -10.44
CA VAL A 114 14.02 1.58 -10.56
C VAL A 114 15.17 1.21 -9.63
N GLY A 115 14.95 0.19 -8.79
CA GLY A 115 15.95 -0.36 -7.88
C GLY A 115 16.74 -1.52 -8.50
N PHE A 116 18.07 -1.47 -8.35
CA PHE A 116 19.03 -2.45 -8.86
C PHE A 116 19.85 -3.07 -7.70
N PRO A 117 19.40 -4.19 -7.12
CA PRO A 117 20.01 -4.78 -5.94
C PRO A 117 21.47 -5.19 -6.10
N LEU A 118 21.84 -5.71 -7.28
CA LEU A 118 23.17 -6.27 -7.54
C LEU A 118 24.21 -5.16 -7.73
N GLU A 119 23.80 -4.08 -8.38
CA GLU A 119 24.58 -2.87 -8.56
C GLU A 119 24.54 -1.94 -7.36
N LYS A 120 23.62 -2.18 -6.41
CA LYS A 120 23.42 -1.36 -5.21
C LYS A 120 23.11 0.10 -5.57
N LYS A 121 22.18 0.30 -6.49
CA LYS A 121 21.79 1.64 -6.94
C LYS A 121 20.30 1.73 -7.21
N ILE A 122 19.79 2.95 -7.24
CA ILE A 122 18.52 3.29 -7.86
C ILE A 122 18.78 4.21 -9.07
N THR A 123 17.93 4.16 -10.07
CA THR A 123 17.92 5.12 -11.18
C THR A 123 16.51 5.66 -11.35
N ALA A 124 16.35 6.98 -11.35
CA ALA A 124 15.13 7.66 -11.76
C ALA A 124 15.22 7.99 -13.25
N TYR A 125 14.20 7.61 -14.02
CA TYR A 125 14.00 7.95 -15.41
C TYR A 125 12.91 9.02 -15.48
N VAL A 126 13.29 10.20 -15.96
CA VAL A 126 12.50 11.42 -15.84
C VAL A 126 11.95 11.84 -17.21
N ASP A 127 10.72 12.33 -17.21
CA ASP A 127 9.90 12.71 -18.36
C ASP A 127 9.76 11.55 -19.34
N LEU A 128 9.19 10.45 -18.84
CA LEU A 128 8.91 9.29 -19.65
C LEU A 128 7.92 9.61 -20.77
N SER A 129 8.18 9.08 -21.96
CA SER A 129 7.27 9.14 -23.10
C SER A 129 7.10 7.77 -23.72
N LEU A 130 5.83 7.38 -23.89
CA LEU A 130 5.41 6.09 -24.40
C LEU A 130 4.77 6.20 -25.80
N ASP A 131 5.42 6.88 -26.75
CA ASP A 131 4.91 7.01 -28.13
C ASP A 131 5.06 5.71 -28.95
N SER A 132 5.99 5.67 -29.91
CA SER A 132 6.33 4.47 -30.69
C SER A 132 7.40 3.61 -30.01
N SER A 133 8.03 4.13 -28.96
CA SER A 133 9.12 3.52 -28.19
C SER A 133 9.23 4.23 -26.84
N VAL A 134 9.74 3.54 -25.82
CA VAL A 134 10.05 4.19 -24.54
C VAL A 134 11.22 5.14 -24.70
N SER A 135 11.04 6.39 -24.27
CA SER A 135 12.11 7.39 -24.14
C SER A 135 11.94 8.20 -22.85
N TYR A 136 12.99 8.90 -22.44
CA TYR A 136 13.02 9.77 -21.26
C TYR A 136 13.94 10.95 -21.55
N GLU A 137 13.68 12.11 -20.94
CA GLU A 137 14.51 13.30 -21.12
C GLU A 137 15.87 13.15 -20.41
N THR A 138 15.82 12.73 -19.14
CA THR A 138 17.01 12.57 -18.31
C THR A 138 16.90 11.37 -17.39
N SER A 139 18.03 10.96 -16.83
CA SER A 139 18.05 9.99 -15.75
C SER A 139 19.19 10.31 -14.80
N PHE A 140 18.96 10.05 -13.52
CA PHE A 140 19.98 10.19 -12.49
C PHE A 140 19.97 8.99 -11.57
N THR A 141 21.12 8.73 -10.95
CA THR A 141 21.37 7.52 -10.17
C THR A 141 21.84 7.89 -8.78
N SER A 142 21.40 7.12 -7.79
CA SER A 142 21.95 7.16 -6.43
C SER A 142 22.50 5.79 -6.07
N ASP A 143 23.75 5.78 -5.63
CA ASP A 143 24.48 4.56 -5.25
C ASP A 143 24.41 4.33 -3.73
N PHE A 144 24.38 3.07 -3.33
CA PHE A 144 24.29 2.63 -1.94
C PHE A 144 25.43 1.66 -1.61
N SER A 145 25.74 1.55 -0.32
CA SER A 145 26.60 0.48 0.20
C SER A 145 25.87 -0.86 0.31
N GLU A 146 24.54 -0.85 0.21
CA GLU A 146 23.60 -1.94 0.46
C GLU A 146 22.66 -2.18 -0.72
N SER A 147 22.02 -3.34 -0.77
CA SER A 147 21.16 -3.71 -1.89
C SER A 147 19.74 -3.13 -1.69
N PRO A 148 19.25 -2.19 -2.53
CA PRO A 148 17.87 -1.71 -2.46
C PRO A 148 16.91 -2.85 -2.81
N GLN A 149 15.76 -2.94 -2.13
CA GLN A 149 14.80 -4.03 -2.29
C GLN A 149 13.35 -3.58 -2.49
N ALA A 150 12.99 -2.43 -1.93
CA ALA A 150 11.67 -1.84 -2.07
C ALA A 150 11.84 -0.32 -2.14
N LEU A 151 10.95 0.30 -2.92
CA LEU A 151 10.89 1.74 -3.14
C LEU A 151 9.47 2.20 -2.80
N ALA A 152 9.35 3.39 -2.23
CA ALA A 152 8.09 4.09 -2.05
C ALA A 152 8.32 5.57 -2.28
N VAL A 153 7.35 6.24 -2.89
CA VAL A 153 7.34 7.70 -3.03
C VAL A 153 6.88 8.32 -1.72
N ILE A 154 7.48 9.46 -1.37
CA ILE A 154 7.12 10.28 -0.21
C ILE A 154 7.28 11.74 -0.60
N GLU A 155 6.59 12.65 0.09
CA GLU A 155 6.92 14.08 0.06
C GLU A 155 7.57 14.44 1.40
N ILE A 156 8.89 14.67 1.43
CA ILE A 156 9.59 15.01 2.68
C ILE A 156 9.26 16.46 3.06
N PRO A 157 8.81 16.73 4.28
CA PRO A 157 8.37 18.06 4.65
C PRO A 157 9.42 19.16 4.48
N GLY A 158 9.10 20.12 3.61
CA GLY A 158 9.96 21.26 3.28
C GLY A 158 11.06 20.96 2.25
N SER A 159 10.88 19.92 1.43
CA SER A 159 11.68 19.63 0.24
C SER A 159 11.28 20.54 -0.95
N THR A 160 11.70 20.16 -2.17
CA THR A 160 11.55 20.99 -3.37
C THR A 160 10.13 21.02 -3.95
N GLY A 161 9.19 20.22 -3.41
CA GLY A 161 7.86 20.01 -3.99
C GLY A 161 7.85 19.02 -5.16
N GLU A 162 8.98 18.36 -5.41
CA GLU A 162 9.09 17.20 -6.29
C GLU A 162 9.07 15.96 -5.42
N ASP A 163 8.52 14.87 -5.93
CA ASP A 163 8.43 13.63 -5.18
C ASP A 163 9.82 13.17 -4.71
N ASP A 164 9.88 12.83 -3.43
CA ASP A 164 11.02 12.25 -2.77
C ASP A 164 10.88 10.72 -2.75
N LEU A 165 11.91 10.02 -2.23
CA LEU A 165 11.93 8.57 -2.25
C LEU A 165 12.34 7.97 -0.91
N VAL A 166 11.70 6.88 -0.54
CA VAL A 166 12.15 6.00 0.54
C VAL A 166 12.63 4.69 -0.06
N VAL A 167 13.78 4.23 0.40
CA VAL A 167 14.43 3.01 -0.07
C VAL A 167 14.68 2.07 1.11
N LEU A 168 14.15 0.86 1.03
CA LEU A 168 14.52 -0.22 1.95
C LEU A 168 15.73 -0.96 1.39
N THR A 169 16.82 -1.05 2.16
CA THR A 169 18.07 -1.72 1.77
C THR A 169 18.41 -2.91 2.68
N ILE A 170 19.05 -3.93 2.09
CA ILE A 170 19.61 -5.06 2.83
C ILE A 170 21.15 -4.97 2.85
N PRO A 171 21.77 -5.02 4.05
CA PRO A 171 23.21 -5.19 4.19
C PRO A 171 23.69 -6.54 3.64
N SER A 172 24.86 -6.54 2.99
CA SER A 172 25.45 -7.78 2.46
C SER A 172 25.86 -8.80 3.54
N GLN A 173 25.93 -8.40 4.81
CA GLN A 173 26.26 -9.28 5.93
C GLN A 173 25.00 -9.78 6.63
N SER A 174 24.85 -11.11 6.69
CA SER A 174 23.76 -11.75 7.42
C SER A 174 23.78 -11.36 8.90
N GLY A 175 22.60 -11.05 9.45
CA GLY A 175 22.41 -10.69 10.87
C GLY A 175 22.57 -9.20 11.18
N GLN A 176 22.84 -8.35 10.18
CA GLN A 176 22.73 -6.90 10.32
C GLN A 176 21.27 -6.45 10.17
N PRO A 177 20.85 -5.37 10.85
CA PRO A 177 19.52 -4.79 10.67
C PRO A 177 19.38 -4.24 9.25
N LEU A 178 18.16 -4.24 8.72
CA LEU A 178 17.85 -3.50 7.49
C LEU A 178 17.86 -2.01 7.75
N HIS A 179 18.14 -1.25 6.69
CA HIS A 179 18.00 0.19 6.70
C HIS A 179 16.85 0.64 5.81
N VAL A 180 16.20 1.71 6.25
CA VAL A 180 15.25 2.49 5.48
C VAL A 180 15.88 3.85 5.28
N ILE A 181 16.08 4.25 4.04
CA ILE A 181 16.80 5.46 3.67
C ILE A 181 15.80 6.43 3.05
N ALA A 182 15.62 7.59 3.67
CA ALA A 182 14.82 8.68 3.13
C ALA A 182 15.71 9.58 2.28
N LEU A 183 15.25 9.85 1.05
CA LEU A 183 15.99 10.53 0.00
C LEU A 183 15.21 11.73 -0.50
N GLU A 184 15.74 12.93 -0.25
CA GLU A 184 15.19 14.18 -0.77
C GLU A 184 15.68 14.40 -2.21
N ASN A 185 14.75 14.64 -3.12
CA ASN A 185 14.99 15.07 -4.48
C ASN A 185 15.48 16.52 -4.48
N SER A 186 16.57 16.76 -5.20
CA SER A 186 17.15 18.10 -5.37
C SER A 186 16.51 18.90 -6.51
N GLY A 187 15.33 18.50 -6.97
CA GLY A 187 14.60 19.14 -8.05
C GLY A 187 15.08 18.77 -9.45
N SER A 188 15.23 17.46 -9.74
CA SER A 188 15.43 16.81 -11.08
C SER A 188 16.80 16.17 -11.40
N SER A 189 17.82 16.25 -10.53
CA SER A 189 19.18 15.79 -10.91
C SER A 189 19.89 14.86 -9.93
N SER A 190 19.41 14.79 -8.69
CA SER A 190 19.99 13.90 -7.69
C SER A 190 19.04 13.70 -6.50
N PHE A 191 19.24 12.60 -5.79
CA PHE A 191 18.68 12.41 -4.46
C PHE A 191 19.77 12.63 -3.41
N ASN A 192 19.43 13.31 -2.32
CA ASN A 192 20.26 13.49 -1.14
C ASN A 192 19.70 12.67 0.01
N THR A 193 20.57 11.98 0.75
CA THR A 193 20.14 11.26 1.95
C THR A 193 19.77 12.23 3.06
N VAL A 194 18.49 12.23 3.46
CA VAL A 194 17.99 12.94 4.64
C VAL A 194 18.22 12.11 5.89
N ASP A 195 17.86 10.82 5.82
CA ASP A 195 17.94 9.93 6.96
C ASP A 195 18.33 8.50 6.58
N THR A 196 18.93 7.77 7.52
CA THR A 196 19.21 6.33 7.41
C THR A 196 18.73 5.67 8.69
N LEU A 197 17.52 5.15 8.61
CA LEU A 197 16.77 4.61 9.71
C LEU A 197 17.09 3.14 9.89
N THR A 198 17.49 2.77 11.10
CA THR A 198 17.81 1.39 11.42
C THR A 198 16.57 0.73 12.00
N SER A 199 16.13 -0.35 11.36
CA SER A 199 14.98 -1.14 11.83
C SER A 199 15.18 -1.85 13.18
N GLY A 200 16.40 -1.80 13.74
CA GLY A 200 16.79 -2.24 15.09
C GLY A 200 16.72 -3.76 15.34
N GLN A 201 15.76 -4.47 14.75
CA GLN A 201 15.42 -5.88 14.97
C GLN A 201 14.92 -6.61 13.71
N ILE A 202 14.78 -5.92 12.57
CA ILE A 202 14.51 -6.58 11.29
C ILE A 202 15.87 -7.02 10.72
N SER A 203 16.23 -8.27 10.96
CA SER A 203 17.46 -8.85 10.40
C SER A 203 17.10 -10.23 9.89
N GLN A 204 17.01 -10.49 8.57
CA GLN A 204 17.26 -11.79 7.90
C GLN A 204 17.25 -11.67 6.35
N PRO A 205 17.99 -12.54 5.61
CA PRO A 205 18.23 -12.37 4.17
C PRO A 205 17.26 -13.11 3.21
N ASN A 206 16.03 -13.48 3.60
CA ASN A 206 15.11 -14.23 2.72
C ASN A 206 13.65 -13.84 2.94
N VAL A 207 13.33 -12.58 2.65
CA VAL A 207 12.07 -11.96 3.06
C VAL A 207 11.51 -11.09 1.95
N THR A 208 10.18 -11.12 1.81
CA THR A 208 9.42 -10.10 1.10
C THR A 208 9.34 -8.91 2.04
N TYR A 209 9.62 -7.71 1.52
CA TYR A 209 9.54 -6.48 2.27
C TYR A 209 8.37 -5.68 1.76
N ASN A 210 7.58 -5.14 2.68
CA ASN A 210 6.60 -4.12 2.34
C ASN A 210 7.11 -2.81 2.91
N LEU A 211 7.13 -1.80 2.07
CA LEU A 211 7.45 -0.42 2.40
C LEU A 211 6.23 0.40 1.99
N GLY A 212 5.78 1.27 2.87
CA GLY A 212 4.66 2.16 2.63
C GLY A 212 4.90 3.50 3.30
N VAL A 213 4.11 4.48 2.88
CA VAL A 213 4.09 5.84 3.40
C VAL A 213 2.65 6.17 3.74
N GLY A 214 2.42 6.89 4.83
CA GLY A 214 1.08 7.30 5.27
C GLY A 214 1.13 8.12 6.56
N LYS A 215 0.00 8.66 6.98
CA LYS A 215 -0.13 9.52 8.17
C LYS A 215 -0.57 8.70 9.38
N PHE A 216 0.35 8.10 10.12
CA PHE A 216 0.02 7.21 11.25
C PHE A 216 0.08 7.90 12.62
N SER A 217 0.80 9.00 12.72
CA SER A 217 1.14 9.68 13.97
C SER A 217 0.02 10.57 14.51
N GLY A 218 -0.99 10.88 13.69
CA GLY A 218 -2.03 11.86 14.01
C GLY A 218 -1.65 13.30 13.68
N ASP A 219 -0.46 13.52 13.11
CA ASP A 219 -0.10 14.79 12.50
C ASP A 219 -0.35 14.77 10.98
N SER A 220 -0.08 15.89 10.32
CA SER A 220 -0.29 16.04 8.88
C SER A 220 0.90 15.57 8.04
N TYR A 221 1.93 14.99 8.66
CA TYR A 221 3.19 14.67 8.00
C TYR A 221 3.26 13.17 7.65
N PRO A 222 3.96 12.83 6.56
CA PRO A 222 4.08 11.45 6.16
C PRO A 222 5.05 10.71 7.08
N ASP A 223 4.63 9.54 7.52
CA ASP A 223 5.42 8.57 8.23
C ASP A 223 5.77 7.40 7.30
N ILE A 224 6.79 6.63 7.66
CA ILE A 224 7.20 5.46 6.88
C ILE A 224 6.84 4.18 7.62
N ILE A 225 6.13 3.27 6.98
CA ILE A 225 5.91 1.93 7.51
C ILE A 225 6.76 0.90 6.78
N ALA A 226 7.47 0.07 7.53
CA ALA A 226 8.26 -1.01 6.98
C ALA A 226 7.92 -2.34 7.66
N THR A 227 7.84 -3.38 6.84
CA THR A 227 7.67 -4.76 7.29
C THR A 227 8.66 -5.65 6.58
N CYS A 228 8.96 -6.77 7.24
CA CYS A 228 9.67 -7.88 6.63
C CYS A 228 8.85 -9.14 6.88
N SER A 229 8.85 -10.03 5.90
CA SER A 229 8.05 -11.23 6.01
C SER A 229 8.69 -12.34 6.84
N ASN A 230 8.13 -13.54 6.79
CA ASN A 230 8.75 -14.81 7.20
C ASN A 230 9.78 -14.76 8.35
N ARG A 231 9.25 -14.69 9.59
CA ARG A 231 9.93 -14.76 10.91
C ARG A 231 10.34 -13.44 11.54
N CYS A 232 10.20 -12.33 10.85
CA CYS A 232 10.23 -11.06 11.53
C CYS A 232 9.02 -10.92 12.45
N SER A 233 9.26 -10.72 13.74
CA SER A 233 8.19 -10.50 14.72
C SER A 233 7.69 -9.05 14.76
N GLN A 234 8.23 -8.15 13.93
CA GLN A 234 7.94 -6.72 14.02
C GLN A 234 7.76 -6.10 12.64
N ALA A 235 6.59 -5.50 12.45
CA ALA A 235 6.35 -4.36 11.58
C ALA A 235 6.46 -3.09 12.42
N GLY A 236 6.90 -1.98 11.82
CA GLY A 236 7.02 -0.72 12.54
C GLY A 236 6.96 0.50 11.63
N ILE A 237 6.66 1.62 12.29
CA ILE A 237 6.50 2.95 11.70
C ILE A 237 7.68 3.80 12.15
N PHE A 238 8.26 4.56 11.23
CA PHE A 238 9.20 5.64 11.50
C PHE A 238 8.42 6.95 11.37
N PRO A 239 8.04 7.58 12.49
CA PRO A 239 7.26 8.81 12.46
C PRO A 239 8.11 9.98 12.00
N TRP A 240 7.52 10.96 11.32
CA TRP A 240 8.21 12.23 11.09
C TRP A 240 8.29 13.06 12.39
N ASP A 241 9.49 13.55 12.72
CA ASP A 241 9.70 14.49 13.82
C ASP A 241 9.94 15.89 13.26
N GLN A 242 8.95 16.75 13.41
CA GLN A 242 8.96 18.12 12.91
C GLN A 242 10.04 19.00 13.57
N ASP A 243 10.33 18.78 14.86
CA ASP A 243 11.31 19.57 15.59
C ASP A 243 12.74 19.23 15.15
N LEU A 244 12.97 17.95 14.81
CA LEU A 244 14.26 17.46 14.32
C LEU A 244 14.41 17.56 12.80
N ARG A 245 13.31 17.71 12.06
CA ARG A 245 13.23 17.59 10.60
C ARG A 245 13.87 16.28 10.10
N SER A 246 13.55 15.20 10.79
CA SER A 246 14.06 13.85 10.52
C SER A 246 13.03 12.83 10.94
N PHE A 247 13.23 11.56 10.60
CA PHE A 247 12.35 10.50 11.10
C PHE A 247 12.80 10.06 12.49
N ALA A 248 11.84 9.81 13.39
CA ALA A 248 12.10 9.30 14.72
C ALA A 248 12.37 7.79 14.71
N ASP A 249 12.79 7.27 15.87
CA ASP A 249 13.00 5.84 16.07
C ASP A 249 11.72 5.03 15.80
N ILE A 250 11.92 3.80 15.32
CA ILE A 250 10.82 2.90 14.94
C ILE A 250 9.85 2.61 16.10
N VAL A 251 8.55 2.73 15.81
CA VAL A 251 7.44 2.36 16.69
C VAL A 251 6.77 1.08 16.16
N SER A 252 6.68 0.04 16.99
CA SER A 252 6.10 -1.24 16.57
C SER A 252 4.56 -1.21 16.54
N ILE A 253 3.97 -1.84 15.53
CA ILE A 253 2.50 -1.85 15.33
C ILE A 253 1.79 -3.11 15.89
N ALA A 254 2.52 -4.15 16.29
CA ALA A 254 2.06 -5.33 17.02
C ALA A 254 0.67 -5.95 16.63
N PRO A 255 0.46 -6.44 15.39
CA PRO A 255 -0.79 -7.08 14.95
C PRO A 255 -1.04 -8.47 15.56
N GLY A 256 -0.08 -9.01 16.32
CA GLY A 256 -0.18 -10.28 17.04
C GLY A 256 0.45 -11.49 16.34
N ASN A 257 0.52 -11.51 15.01
CA ASN A 257 1.24 -12.52 14.22
C ASN A 257 2.27 -11.86 13.26
N PRO A 258 3.27 -12.62 12.78
CA PRO A 258 4.14 -12.15 11.70
C PRO A 258 3.35 -11.92 10.40
N VAL A 259 3.51 -10.75 9.80
CA VAL A 259 2.81 -10.33 8.57
C VAL A 259 3.64 -10.63 7.31
N ASP A 260 3.00 -11.01 6.19
CA ASP A 260 3.64 -11.14 4.86
C ASP A 260 3.15 -10.04 3.90
N ALA A 261 1.92 -9.54 4.10
CA ALA A 261 1.33 -8.47 3.32
C ALA A 261 0.89 -7.30 4.22
N LEU A 262 1.07 -6.07 3.74
CA LEU A 262 0.63 -4.85 4.40
C LEU A 262 0.22 -3.82 3.35
N THR A 263 -0.88 -3.12 3.59
CA THR A 263 -1.28 -1.94 2.85
C THR A 263 -1.82 -0.88 3.82
N VAL A 264 -1.85 0.36 3.35
CA VAL A 264 -2.11 1.57 4.11
C VAL A 264 -3.25 2.31 3.44
N ALA A 265 -4.21 2.78 4.22
CA ALA A 265 -5.32 3.63 3.77
C ALA A 265 -6.09 4.17 4.96
N ASP A 266 -6.61 5.39 4.88
CA ASP A 266 -7.64 5.89 5.79
C ASP A 266 -8.97 5.12 5.59
N LEU A 267 -9.25 4.13 6.45
CA LEU A 267 -10.45 3.29 6.33
C LEU A 267 -11.68 3.94 6.97
N ASN A 268 -11.47 4.85 7.91
CA ASN A 268 -12.52 5.46 8.71
C ASN A 268 -12.81 6.93 8.35
N HIS A 269 -12.07 7.48 7.38
CA HIS A 269 -12.13 8.86 6.89
C HIS A 269 -11.83 9.90 7.98
N ASP A 270 -10.91 9.59 8.91
CA ASP A 270 -10.50 10.51 9.98
C ASP A 270 -9.24 11.35 9.64
N GLY A 271 -8.65 11.12 8.47
CA GLY A 271 -7.46 11.81 7.98
C GLY A 271 -6.14 11.21 8.46
N GLN A 272 -6.18 10.17 9.30
CA GLN A 272 -5.03 9.31 9.59
C GLN A 272 -5.15 8.02 8.79
N ASP A 273 -4.01 7.52 8.34
CA ASP A 273 -3.98 6.25 7.67
C ASP A 273 -4.04 5.08 8.64
N ASP A 274 -4.91 4.13 8.32
CA ASP A 274 -5.02 2.84 8.96
C ASP A 274 -4.16 1.81 8.24
N VAL A 275 -4.12 0.60 8.78
CA VAL A 275 -3.35 -0.50 8.20
C VAL A 275 -4.21 -1.73 8.00
N VAL A 276 -4.08 -2.39 6.84
CA VAL A 276 -4.61 -3.73 6.60
C VAL A 276 -3.44 -4.69 6.45
N VAL A 277 -3.44 -5.74 7.25
CA VAL A 277 -2.33 -6.69 7.33
C VAL A 277 -2.79 -8.13 7.11
N GLY A 278 -1.92 -8.87 6.46
CA GLY A 278 -2.11 -10.26 6.14
C GLY A 278 -1.02 -11.11 6.76
N ASP A 279 -1.43 -12.12 7.52
CA ASP A 279 -0.48 -12.99 8.21
C ASP A 279 0.33 -13.86 7.25
N SER A 280 1.56 -14.15 7.68
CA SER A 280 2.48 -15.06 6.99
C SER A 280 2.14 -16.53 7.22
N GLN A 281 2.65 -17.38 6.32
CA GLN A 281 2.55 -18.86 6.38
C GLN A 281 3.16 -19.49 7.65
N MET A 282 3.96 -18.73 8.41
CA MET A 282 4.60 -19.20 9.64
C MET A 282 3.66 -19.09 10.85
N SER A 283 2.52 -18.43 10.70
CA SER A 283 1.51 -18.29 11.74
C SER A 283 0.81 -19.62 11.98
N MET A 284 0.51 -19.94 13.25
CA MET A 284 -0.24 -21.16 13.58
C MET A 284 -1.64 -21.13 12.97
N ASN A 285 -2.28 -19.97 13.10
CA ASN A 285 -3.50 -19.60 12.38
C ASN A 285 -3.23 -18.28 11.67
N THR A 286 -3.67 -18.20 10.43
CA THR A 286 -3.50 -17.03 9.58
C THR A 286 -4.78 -16.21 9.56
N TYR A 287 -4.63 -14.90 9.70
CA TYR A 287 -5.70 -13.92 9.68
C TYR A 287 -5.43 -12.83 8.65
N LEU A 288 -6.52 -12.28 8.11
CA LEU A 288 -6.56 -10.97 7.48
C LEU A 288 -7.16 -9.99 8.50
N ARG A 289 -6.46 -8.89 8.76
CA ARG A 289 -6.79 -7.95 9.85
C ARG A 289 -6.68 -6.52 9.38
N TYR A 290 -7.32 -5.63 10.11
CA TYR A 290 -7.10 -4.20 9.99
C TYR A 290 -6.88 -3.59 11.38
N GLY A 291 -6.14 -2.50 11.43
CA GLY A 291 -5.88 -1.72 12.63
C GLY A 291 -6.25 -0.27 12.36
N ILE A 292 -7.21 0.25 13.13
CA ILE A 292 -7.60 1.66 13.06
C ILE A 292 -6.63 2.49 13.88
N ALA A 293 -6.03 3.54 13.31
CA ALA A 293 -5.16 4.48 14.00
C ALA A 293 -5.92 5.20 15.11
N ASN A 294 -5.28 5.39 16.26
CA ASN A 294 -5.92 6.04 17.42
C ASN A 294 -5.03 7.15 18.02
N GLY A 295 -4.66 8.13 17.19
CA GLY A 295 -4.04 9.39 17.65
C GLY A 295 -2.58 9.28 18.08
N GLY A 296 -1.85 8.30 17.57
CA GLY A 296 -0.41 8.16 17.79
C GLY A 296 0.19 7.01 16.99
N ALA A 297 1.42 7.21 16.51
CA ALA A 297 2.11 6.24 15.67
C ALA A 297 2.17 4.86 16.36
N GLY A 298 1.72 3.82 15.66
CA GLY A 298 1.71 2.45 16.18
C GLY A 298 0.58 2.09 17.16
N VAL A 299 -0.32 3.02 17.48
CA VAL A 299 -1.48 2.74 18.35
C VAL A 299 -2.68 2.34 17.50
N PHE A 300 -2.80 1.04 17.25
CA PHE A 300 -3.87 0.49 16.41
C PHE A 300 -4.94 -0.29 17.19
N GLY A 301 -6.20 0.01 16.90
CA GLY A 301 -7.36 -0.77 17.30
C GLY A 301 -7.54 -1.98 16.38
N TRP A 302 -6.83 -3.07 16.67
CA TRP A 302 -6.80 -4.26 15.82
C TRP A 302 -8.12 -5.03 15.82
N ASN A 303 -8.60 -5.36 14.61
CA ASN A 303 -9.78 -6.16 14.34
C ASN A 303 -9.50 -7.20 13.27
N THR A 304 -10.29 -8.28 13.27
CA THR A 304 -10.17 -9.37 12.30
C THR A 304 -11.18 -9.19 11.18
N ILE A 305 -10.70 -9.19 9.92
CA ILE A 305 -11.55 -9.30 8.73
C ILE A 305 -11.97 -10.76 8.57
N ALA A 306 -11.00 -11.67 8.57
CA ALA A 306 -11.24 -13.10 8.37
C ALA A 306 -10.18 -13.97 9.04
N GLU A 307 -10.63 -15.14 9.51
CA GLU A 307 -9.76 -16.27 9.83
C GLU A 307 -9.60 -17.14 8.58
N ILE A 308 -8.37 -17.21 8.07
CA ILE A 308 -8.03 -17.95 6.86
C ILE A 308 -7.69 -19.42 7.19
N GLY A 309 -7.21 -19.66 8.41
CA GLY A 309 -6.88 -20.98 8.94
C GLY A 309 -5.40 -21.33 8.86
N SER A 310 -5.07 -22.56 9.27
CA SER A 310 -3.70 -23.04 9.37
C SER A 310 -3.08 -23.36 7.99
N SER A 311 -1.78 -23.11 7.84
CA SER A 311 -1.01 -23.41 6.61
C SER A 311 -1.45 -22.64 5.36
N ASN A 312 -2.19 -21.55 5.56
CA ASN A 312 -2.57 -20.59 4.53
C ASN A 312 -1.85 -19.25 4.80
N TRP A 313 -1.78 -18.35 3.84
CA TRP A 313 -1.17 -17.02 4.05
C TRP A 313 -1.76 -15.97 3.12
N VAL A 314 -1.61 -14.71 3.49
CA VAL A 314 -1.98 -13.57 2.64
C VAL A 314 -0.71 -13.09 1.94
N ARG A 315 -0.79 -12.87 0.63
CA ARG A 315 0.37 -12.51 -0.20
C ARG A 315 0.42 -11.04 -0.56
N GLU A 316 -0.73 -10.46 -0.91
CA GLU A 316 -0.86 -9.07 -1.36
C GLU A 316 -2.24 -8.55 -0.95
N ILE A 317 -2.38 -7.24 -0.73
CA ILE A 317 -3.62 -6.59 -0.32
C ILE A 317 -3.74 -5.26 -1.06
N ALA A 318 -4.94 -4.93 -1.53
CA ALA A 318 -5.32 -3.63 -2.06
C ALA A 318 -6.59 -3.13 -1.34
N VAL A 319 -6.63 -1.82 -1.08
CA VAL A 319 -7.77 -1.13 -0.48
C VAL A 319 -8.24 -0.04 -1.43
N ALA A 320 -9.53 0.00 -1.70
CA ALA A 320 -10.19 1.03 -2.49
C ALA A 320 -11.70 0.95 -2.21
N ASP A 321 -12.48 1.97 -2.57
CA ASP A 321 -13.93 1.82 -2.67
C ASP A 321 -14.26 1.09 -3.98
N PHE A 322 -14.34 -0.24 -3.93
CA PHE A 322 -14.61 -1.06 -5.11
C PHE A 322 -16.11 -1.15 -5.41
N ASP A 323 -16.97 -0.74 -4.48
CA ASP A 323 -18.41 -0.90 -4.61
C ASP A 323 -19.18 0.44 -4.69
N GLY A 324 -18.44 1.55 -4.62
CA GLY A 324 -18.91 2.92 -4.85
C GLY A 324 -19.81 3.44 -3.73
N ASP A 325 -19.77 2.83 -2.54
CA ASP A 325 -20.60 3.23 -1.40
C ASP A 325 -19.94 4.29 -0.50
N GLY A 326 -18.72 4.72 -0.85
CA GLY A 326 -17.93 5.68 -0.11
C GLY A 326 -17.24 5.08 1.12
N VAL A 327 -17.18 3.75 1.25
CA VAL A 327 -16.48 3.05 2.33
C VAL A 327 -15.37 2.20 1.73
N ALA A 328 -14.19 2.24 2.34
CA ALA A 328 -13.07 1.43 1.88
C ALA A 328 -13.38 -0.08 1.93
N ASP A 329 -13.16 -0.76 0.81
CA ASP A 329 -13.22 -2.21 0.64
C ASP A 329 -11.80 -2.82 0.63
N VAL A 330 -11.72 -4.15 0.80
CA VAL A 330 -10.45 -4.89 0.76
C VAL A 330 -10.49 -5.98 -0.31
N ALA A 331 -9.45 -6.01 -1.15
CA ALA A 331 -9.13 -7.15 -2.01
C ALA A 331 -7.78 -7.75 -1.59
N ALA A 332 -7.74 -9.05 -1.31
CA ALA A 332 -6.55 -9.73 -0.82
C ALA A 332 -6.24 -10.98 -1.66
N VAL A 333 -4.98 -11.14 -2.06
CA VAL A 333 -4.51 -12.42 -2.61
C VAL A 333 -4.17 -13.34 -1.45
N VAL A 334 -4.95 -14.41 -1.31
CA VAL A 334 -4.80 -15.41 -0.27
C VAL A 334 -4.37 -16.73 -0.89
N VAL A 335 -3.44 -17.42 -0.24
CA VAL A 335 -3.01 -18.76 -0.64
C VAL A 335 -3.68 -19.78 0.27
N VAL A 336 -4.59 -20.57 -0.30
CA VAL A 336 -5.33 -21.61 0.40
C VAL A 336 -5.03 -22.95 -0.25
N SER A 337 -4.51 -23.91 0.53
CA SER A 337 -4.14 -25.24 -0.01
C SER A 337 -3.23 -25.19 -1.25
N ASN A 338 -2.31 -24.20 -1.30
CA ASN A 338 -1.41 -23.89 -2.43
C ASN A 338 -2.06 -23.32 -3.69
N GLU A 339 -3.34 -22.92 -3.62
CA GLU A 339 -4.01 -22.16 -4.67
C GLU A 339 -4.04 -20.67 -4.30
N PHE A 340 -3.64 -19.83 -5.24
CA PHE A 340 -3.76 -18.38 -5.12
C PHE A 340 -5.19 -17.97 -5.49
N GLN A 341 -5.83 -17.24 -4.60
CA GLN A 341 -7.21 -16.79 -4.73
C GLN A 341 -7.28 -15.30 -4.40
N LEU A 342 -8.01 -14.53 -5.20
CA LEU A 342 -8.38 -13.17 -4.84
C LEU A 342 -9.67 -13.21 -4.01
N TRP A 343 -9.61 -12.71 -2.79
CA TRP A 343 -10.75 -12.57 -1.88
C TRP A 343 -11.13 -11.10 -1.74
N SER A 344 -12.40 -10.77 -1.90
CA SER A 344 -12.88 -9.39 -1.80
C SER A 344 -13.92 -9.23 -0.70
N TYR A 345 -13.68 -8.29 0.22
CA TYR A 345 -14.50 -7.99 1.39
C TYR A 345 -15.03 -6.57 1.27
N ARG A 346 -16.34 -6.41 1.47
CA ARG A 346 -16.97 -5.09 1.44
C ARG A 346 -16.76 -4.36 2.76
N GLY A 347 -16.42 -3.08 2.71
CA GLY A 347 -16.52 -2.16 3.82
C GLY A 347 -17.97 -2.05 4.31
N THR A 348 -18.15 -1.76 5.59
CA THR A 348 -19.49 -1.60 6.17
C THR A 348 -19.52 -0.34 7.01
N SER A 349 -20.57 0.45 6.84
CA SER A 349 -20.80 1.66 7.61
C SER A 349 -22.14 1.64 8.34
N SER A 350 -22.20 2.37 9.45
CA SER A 350 -23.43 2.62 10.19
C SER A 350 -23.42 4.06 10.70
N GLY A 351 -24.49 4.80 10.41
CA GLY A 351 -24.58 6.21 10.79
C GLY A 351 -23.51 7.10 10.14
N GLY A 352 -22.97 6.69 8.99
CA GLY A 352 -21.92 7.43 8.25
C GLY A 352 -20.49 7.15 8.70
N GLY A 353 -20.27 6.27 9.69
CA GLY A 353 -18.92 5.87 10.11
C GLY A 353 -18.59 4.43 9.70
N PHE A 354 -17.31 4.17 9.42
CA PHE A 354 -16.77 2.84 9.19
C PHE A 354 -16.99 1.93 10.42
N THR A 355 -17.43 0.70 10.20
CA THR A 355 -17.73 -0.29 11.26
C THR A 355 -16.97 -1.61 11.10
N GLY A 356 -16.20 -1.76 10.01
CA GLY A 356 -15.48 -2.98 9.68
C GLY A 356 -15.85 -3.50 8.30
N PHE A 357 -15.69 -4.81 8.10
CA PHE A 357 -15.89 -5.48 6.82
C PHE A 357 -16.96 -6.57 6.90
N SER A 358 -17.53 -6.92 5.75
CA SER A 358 -18.49 -8.01 5.61
C SER A 358 -17.91 -9.36 6.05
N SER A 359 -18.73 -10.22 6.67
CA SER A 359 -18.30 -11.56 7.07
C SER A 359 -18.19 -12.56 5.91
N SER A 360 -18.72 -12.20 4.74
CA SER A 360 -18.62 -12.96 3.49
C SER A 360 -17.70 -12.25 2.52
N HIS A 361 -17.05 -13.01 1.65
CA HIS A 361 -16.21 -12.48 0.58
C HIS A 361 -16.57 -13.14 -0.76
N ALA A 362 -16.29 -12.42 -1.84
CA ALA A 362 -16.20 -13.03 -3.17
C ALA A 362 -14.85 -13.75 -3.33
N THR A 363 -14.77 -14.69 -4.27
CA THR A 363 -13.52 -15.42 -4.55
C THR A 363 -13.33 -15.63 -6.04
N ILE A 364 -12.12 -15.30 -6.52
CA ILE A 364 -11.66 -15.62 -7.86
C ILE A 364 -10.38 -16.46 -7.75
N GLY A 365 -10.37 -17.64 -8.38
CA GLY A 365 -9.17 -18.47 -8.45
C GLY A 365 -8.17 -17.89 -9.45
N LEU A 366 -6.95 -17.64 -9.00
CA LEU A 366 -5.85 -17.13 -9.84
C LEU A 366 -4.97 -18.26 -10.38
N GLY A 367 -4.97 -19.41 -9.71
CA GLY A 367 -4.24 -20.61 -10.11
C GLY A 367 -3.22 -21.08 -9.07
N THR A 368 -2.23 -21.86 -9.52
CA THR A 368 -1.24 -22.52 -8.65
C THR A 368 0.16 -22.37 -9.21
N GLY A 369 1.17 -22.57 -8.38
CA GLY A 369 2.58 -22.68 -8.83
C GLY A 369 3.28 -21.36 -9.11
N PHE A 370 2.70 -20.22 -8.69
CA PHE A 370 3.35 -18.92 -8.81
C PHE A 370 4.45 -18.76 -7.76
N SER A 371 5.61 -18.26 -8.20
CA SER A 371 6.71 -17.85 -7.33
C SER A 371 6.56 -16.40 -6.84
N LEU A 372 5.84 -15.58 -7.60
CA LEU A 372 5.57 -14.18 -7.29
C LEU A 372 4.11 -13.87 -7.65
N VAL A 373 3.47 -13.09 -6.79
CA VAL A 373 2.22 -12.40 -7.11
C VAL A 373 2.37 -10.96 -6.64
N ARG A 374 1.92 -9.99 -7.44
CA ARG A 374 1.71 -8.58 -7.05
C ARG A 374 0.27 -8.19 -7.32
N LEU A 375 -0.29 -7.33 -6.49
CA LEU A 375 -1.63 -6.75 -6.67
C LEU A 375 -1.52 -5.23 -6.69
N ARG A 376 -2.10 -4.60 -7.70
CA ARG A 376 -2.25 -3.14 -7.80
C ARG A 376 -3.67 -2.79 -8.20
N LYS A 377 -4.15 -1.64 -7.75
CA LYS A 377 -5.41 -1.03 -8.18
C LYS A 377 -5.14 0.05 -9.24
N GLY A 378 -6.13 0.33 -10.07
CA GLY A 378 -6.12 1.40 -11.07
C GLY A 378 -7.47 1.46 -11.78
N ASP A 379 -7.74 2.48 -12.58
CA ASP A 379 -8.91 2.56 -13.46
C ASP A 379 -8.49 2.24 -14.90
N PHE A 380 -8.50 0.95 -15.25
CA PHE A 380 -8.00 0.51 -16.55
C PHE A 380 -9.04 0.68 -17.66
N ASN A 381 -10.32 0.74 -17.33
CA ASN A 381 -11.40 0.85 -18.30
C ASN A 381 -12.01 2.27 -18.38
N ARG A 382 -11.58 3.19 -17.52
CA ARG A 382 -12.03 4.59 -17.43
C ARG A 382 -13.50 4.74 -17.09
N ASP A 383 -14.05 3.83 -16.29
CA ASP A 383 -15.41 3.94 -15.76
C ASP A 383 -15.48 4.62 -14.39
N GLY A 384 -14.34 5.09 -13.87
CA GLY A 384 -14.23 5.77 -12.59
C GLY A 384 -14.26 4.82 -11.39
N LYS A 385 -14.27 3.51 -11.60
CA LYS A 385 -14.24 2.51 -10.52
C LYS A 385 -12.87 1.86 -10.46
N PRO A 386 -12.31 1.65 -9.26
CA PRO A 386 -11.06 0.92 -9.13
C PRO A 386 -11.20 -0.51 -9.66
N ASP A 387 -10.36 -0.87 -10.61
CA ASP A 387 -10.08 -2.20 -11.11
C ASP A 387 -8.84 -2.79 -10.41
N LEU A 388 -8.45 -4.03 -10.76
CA LEU A 388 -7.25 -4.68 -10.23
C LEU A 388 -6.36 -5.25 -11.33
N ALA A 389 -5.05 -5.07 -11.17
CA ALA A 389 -4.00 -5.75 -11.92
C ALA A 389 -3.26 -6.75 -11.01
N VAL A 390 -3.23 -8.01 -11.43
CA VAL A 390 -2.51 -9.09 -10.73
C VAL A 390 -1.37 -9.58 -11.61
N LEU A 391 -0.13 -9.25 -11.24
CA LEU A 391 1.05 -9.86 -11.85
C LEU A 391 1.25 -11.25 -11.24
N THR A 392 1.24 -12.30 -12.05
CA THR A 392 1.65 -13.64 -11.65
C THR A 392 2.92 -14.01 -12.39
N ALA A 393 3.88 -14.62 -11.69
CA ALA A 393 5.10 -15.15 -12.30
C ALA A 393 5.41 -16.55 -11.81
N THR A 394 5.75 -17.45 -12.73
CA THR A 394 6.30 -18.78 -12.42
C THR A 394 7.82 -18.79 -12.57
N SER A 395 8.47 -19.74 -11.92
CA SER A 395 9.90 -20.01 -12.10
C SER A 395 10.12 -21.48 -12.47
N PRO A 396 10.54 -21.79 -13.73
CA PRO A 396 10.78 -20.86 -14.83
C PRO A 396 9.50 -20.23 -15.41
N SER A 397 9.65 -19.19 -16.24
CA SER A 397 8.64 -18.39 -16.97
C SER A 397 7.46 -19.23 -17.54
N PRO A 398 6.27 -18.64 -17.83
CA PRO A 398 5.98 -17.23 -18.14
C PRO A 398 5.50 -16.37 -16.96
N SER A 399 5.46 -15.06 -17.18
CA SER A 399 4.71 -14.11 -16.33
C SER A 399 3.48 -13.58 -17.08
N SER A 400 2.47 -13.13 -16.35
CA SER A 400 1.26 -12.53 -16.94
C SER A 400 0.67 -11.52 -15.98
N VAL A 401 0.08 -10.45 -16.54
CA VAL A 401 -0.81 -9.56 -15.80
C VAL A 401 -2.24 -10.00 -16.08
N HIS A 402 -3.01 -10.25 -15.03
CA HIS A 402 -4.45 -10.43 -15.10
C HIS A 402 -5.11 -9.13 -14.69
N LEU A 403 -5.83 -8.50 -15.61
CA LEU A 403 -6.69 -7.36 -15.32
C LEU A 403 -8.06 -7.88 -14.95
N LEU A 404 -8.53 -7.54 -13.76
CA LEU A 404 -9.83 -7.91 -13.24
C LEU A 404 -10.66 -6.63 -13.16
N ILE A 405 -11.67 -6.54 -14.03
CA ILE A 405 -12.45 -5.32 -14.24
C ILE A 405 -13.64 -5.31 -13.29
N ASN A 406 -13.78 -4.23 -12.55
CA ASN A 406 -14.83 -4.03 -11.61
C ASN A 406 -16.13 -3.68 -12.35
N ARG A 407 -17.18 -4.48 -12.12
CA ARG A 407 -18.49 -4.32 -12.76
C ARG A 407 -19.59 -4.16 -11.72
N TYR A 408 -19.34 -3.45 -10.64
CA TYR A 408 -20.32 -3.29 -9.56
C TYR A 408 -21.72 -2.86 -10.08
N PHE A 409 -22.76 -3.58 -9.63
CA PHE A 409 -24.18 -3.32 -9.95
C PHE A 409 -25.09 -3.20 -8.71
N GLY A 410 -24.59 -2.73 -7.57
CA GLY A 410 -25.45 -2.34 -6.44
C GLY A 410 -25.59 -3.34 -5.28
N SER A 411 -24.89 -4.48 -5.26
CA SER A 411 -25.01 -5.44 -4.14
C SER A 411 -23.72 -6.14 -3.69
N GLY A 412 -22.55 -5.63 -4.06
CA GLY A 412 -21.24 -6.05 -3.57
C GLY A 412 -20.17 -6.08 -4.65
N ILE A 413 -18.91 -6.26 -4.24
CA ILE A 413 -17.73 -6.23 -5.12
C ILE A 413 -17.78 -7.37 -6.14
N VAL A 414 -17.77 -7.02 -7.42
CA VAL A 414 -17.83 -7.98 -8.53
C VAL A 414 -16.75 -7.64 -9.55
N PHE A 415 -15.64 -8.36 -9.48
CA PHE A 415 -14.65 -8.36 -10.54
C PHE A 415 -15.03 -9.39 -11.63
N GLN A 416 -15.14 -8.94 -12.87
CA GLN A 416 -15.48 -9.71 -14.06
C GLN A 416 -14.52 -9.38 -15.22
N ASP A 417 -14.75 -9.99 -16.38
CA ASP A 417 -14.03 -9.69 -17.63
C ASP A 417 -12.49 -9.77 -17.51
N THR A 418 -11.98 -10.88 -16.94
CA THR A 418 -10.53 -11.04 -16.76
C THR A 418 -9.79 -11.05 -18.10
N LEU A 419 -8.98 -10.02 -18.33
CA LEU A 419 -8.04 -9.97 -19.45
C LEU A 419 -6.66 -10.42 -18.97
N THR A 420 -6.12 -11.45 -19.62
CA THR A 420 -4.74 -11.90 -19.36
C THR A 420 -3.81 -11.37 -20.44
N VAL A 421 -2.85 -10.54 -20.02
CA VAL A 421 -1.81 -9.98 -20.88
C VAL A 421 -0.48 -10.66 -20.52
N PRO A 422 0.10 -11.48 -21.42
CA PRO A 422 1.42 -12.03 -21.21
C PRO A 422 2.46 -10.91 -21.09
N VAL A 423 3.32 -10.99 -20.08
CA VAL A 423 4.44 -10.06 -19.87
C VAL A 423 5.70 -10.83 -19.54
N CYS A 424 6.86 -10.22 -19.71
CA CYS A 424 8.15 -10.87 -19.47
C CYS A 424 8.23 -12.24 -20.19
N SER A 425 8.30 -12.19 -21.52
CA SER A 425 8.31 -13.39 -22.37
C SER A 425 9.67 -14.09 -22.42
N GLY A 426 9.69 -15.31 -22.95
CA GLY A 426 10.93 -16.09 -23.09
C GLY A 426 11.44 -16.62 -21.77
N ASP A 427 12.67 -16.24 -21.41
CA ASP A 427 13.35 -16.63 -20.18
C ASP A 427 13.30 -15.55 -19.08
N THR A 428 12.54 -14.47 -19.31
CA THR A 428 12.38 -13.40 -18.35
C THR A 428 11.27 -13.72 -17.33
N SER A 429 11.37 -13.14 -16.13
CA SER A 429 10.42 -13.30 -15.04
C SER A 429 10.09 -11.94 -14.43
N GLY A 430 8.80 -11.69 -14.17
CA GLY A 430 8.35 -10.48 -13.49
C GLY A 430 8.87 -10.41 -12.06
N LYS A 431 9.27 -9.22 -11.61
CA LYS A 431 9.72 -8.94 -10.23
C LYS A 431 8.84 -7.97 -9.49
N ASP A 432 8.33 -6.98 -10.19
CA ASP A 432 7.46 -5.94 -9.63
C ASP A 432 6.59 -5.31 -10.70
N LEU A 433 5.56 -4.59 -10.26
CA LEU A 433 4.60 -3.88 -11.09
C LEU A 433 4.20 -2.56 -10.41
N VAL A 434 4.14 -1.48 -11.20
CA VAL A 434 3.51 -0.21 -10.83
C VAL A 434 2.43 0.17 -11.85
N VAL A 435 1.44 0.91 -11.38
CA VAL A 435 0.30 1.43 -12.15
C VAL A 435 0.35 2.93 -12.10
N HIS A 436 0.24 3.58 -13.26
CA HIS A 436 0.04 5.01 -13.40
C HIS A 436 -0.28 5.31 -14.86
N ASP A 437 -0.96 6.42 -15.15
CA ASP A 437 -1.06 6.99 -16.50
C ASP A 437 0.32 7.53 -16.97
N PHE A 438 1.13 6.72 -17.64
CA PHE A 438 2.51 7.06 -18.05
C PHE A 438 2.55 7.82 -19.38
N ASP A 439 1.45 7.88 -20.13
CA ASP A 439 1.36 8.62 -21.41
C ASP A 439 0.45 9.86 -21.35
N GLY A 440 -0.23 10.09 -20.23
CA GLY A 440 -1.07 11.24 -19.97
C GLY A 440 -2.44 11.17 -20.66
N ASN A 441 -2.90 9.99 -21.06
CA ASN A 441 -4.16 9.82 -21.79
C ASN A 441 -5.39 9.67 -20.88
N GLY A 442 -5.17 9.56 -19.56
CA GLY A 442 -6.18 9.41 -18.52
C GLY A 442 -6.66 7.98 -18.29
N ALA A 443 -6.03 6.97 -18.91
CA ALA A 443 -6.17 5.56 -18.60
C ALA A 443 -4.93 5.10 -17.83
N ASP A 444 -5.12 4.26 -16.80
CA ASP A 444 -3.96 3.71 -16.10
C ASP A 444 -3.19 2.74 -16.99
N ASP A 445 -1.87 2.95 -17.08
CA ASP A 445 -0.91 2.06 -17.71
C ASP A 445 -0.24 1.14 -16.67
N LEU A 446 0.60 0.21 -17.14
CA LEU A 446 1.37 -0.70 -16.29
C LEU A 446 2.85 -0.69 -16.67
N ALA A 447 3.75 -0.61 -15.69
CA ALA A 447 5.17 -0.87 -15.88
C ALA A 447 5.62 -2.09 -15.08
N VAL A 448 6.15 -3.11 -15.77
CA VAL A 448 6.57 -4.40 -15.20
C VAL A 448 8.08 -4.57 -15.30
N ALA A 449 8.73 -4.85 -14.17
CA ALA A 449 10.15 -5.19 -14.12
C ALA A 449 10.37 -6.65 -14.54
N CYS A 450 11.06 -6.87 -15.66
CA CYS A 450 11.33 -8.19 -16.22
C CYS A 450 12.84 -8.53 -16.12
N VAL A 451 13.14 -9.68 -15.50
CA VAL A 451 14.53 -10.16 -15.31
C VAL A 451 14.76 -11.49 -16.02
N GLY A 452 15.76 -11.56 -16.90
CA GLY A 452 16.14 -12.76 -17.67
C GLY A 452 17.51 -12.58 -18.34
N THR A 453 17.67 -13.04 -19.59
CA THR A 453 18.92 -12.81 -20.36
C THR A 453 19.09 -11.34 -20.75
N GLU A 454 17.99 -10.69 -21.15
CA GLU A 454 17.92 -9.23 -21.33
C GLU A 454 16.90 -8.69 -20.34
N ASN A 455 17.34 -7.75 -19.49
CA ASN A 455 16.46 -7.15 -18.50
C ASN A 455 15.77 -5.93 -19.10
N THR A 456 14.48 -5.78 -18.79
CA THR A 456 13.65 -4.71 -19.31
C THR A 456 12.69 -4.18 -18.25
N ILE A 457 12.21 -2.95 -18.45
CA ILE A 457 10.88 -2.56 -17.97
C ILE A 457 9.94 -2.66 -19.15
N ASN A 458 8.93 -3.51 -19.05
CA ASN A 458 7.86 -3.59 -20.05
C ASN A 458 6.72 -2.68 -19.62
N PHE A 459 6.34 -1.75 -20.49
CA PHE A 459 5.17 -0.90 -20.36
C PHE A 459 4.03 -1.50 -21.16
N LEU A 460 2.88 -1.69 -20.52
CA LEU A 460 1.61 -1.96 -21.19
C LEU A 460 0.85 -0.63 -21.21
N ARG A 461 1.02 0.11 -22.31
CA ARG A 461 0.34 1.39 -22.51
C ARG A 461 -1.10 1.15 -22.93
N ASN A 462 -2.05 1.63 -22.14
CA ASN A 462 -3.47 1.43 -22.24
C ASN A 462 -4.12 2.52 -23.11
N ASP A 463 -4.41 2.19 -24.37
CA ASP A 463 -5.02 3.11 -25.33
C ASP A 463 -6.56 3.24 -25.15
N CYS A 464 -7.07 3.00 -23.94
CA CYS A 464 -8.49 3.09 -23.60
C CYS A 464 -8.99 4.54 -23.68
N GLN A 465 -9.92 4.82 -24.59
CA GLN A 465 -10.47 6.16 -24.82
C GLN A 465 -11.92 6.32 -24.39
#